data_AF-A0A8H6WUL2-F1
#
_entry.id   AF-A0A8H6WUL2-F1
#
_cell.length_a   1.000
_cell.length_b   1.000
_cell.length_c   1.000
_cell.angle_alpha   90.00
_cell.angle_beta   90.00
_cell.angle_gamma   90.00
#
_symmetry.space_group_name_H-M   'P 1'
#
loop_
_entity.id
_entity.type
_entity.pdbx_description
1 polymer ?
#
loop_
_entity_poly.entity_id
_entity_poly.type
_entity_poly.pdbx_seq_one_letter_code
_entity_poly.pdbx_strand_id
1 'polypeptide(L)'
;MSTYKSFAVVGGGKLGMPIVKALAAQNVAVVLLSRSGLDAARAESFPAGVKVATVDTADAAAVATVFEEHKVEVVISTVTTAAVGTQTVLVDAAKSAGVKLFAPSEFGMSTEGDVNNPKNKIIEYIKNVGIPYARFFNGMITEFLPMLIGIKEHGKIILVGKGDAPVSFTSMSDITGFVAYVLTTLPPRELENRTFRLQGDRVTMNELGAIFNTEVEHTDKIAGPMGGFITMMLLLTDTGVGSTGWDAEKKAEKSGSEAAGSANALWPGHHWKSIKEALHF
;
A
#
# COMPACT_ATOMS: atom_id res chain seq x y z
N MET A 1 11.17 20.28 14.99
CA MET A 1 10.74 20.56 13.60
C MET A 1 9.26 20.24 13.49
N SER A 2 8.48 20.99 12.72
CA SER A 2 7.03 20.73 12.58
C SER A 2 6.80 19.46 11.77
N THR A 3 5.84 18.64 12.20
CA THR A 3 5.33 17.47 11.47
C THR A 3 3.94 17.78 10.91
N TYR A 4 3.48 16.98 9.95
CA TYR A 4 2.13 17.14 9.38
C TYR A 4 1.05 16.79 10.41
N LYS A 5 -0.09 17.51 10.33
CA LYS A 5 -1.20 17.45 11.28
C LYS A 5 -2.57 17.27 10.62
N SER A 6 -2.69 17.46 9.30
CA SER A 6 -3.94 17.27 8.57
C SER A 6 -3.76 16.38 7.34
N PHE A 7 -4.58 15.33 7.27
CA PHE A 7 -4.47 14.24 6.31
C PHE A 7 -5.79 14.02 5.57
N ALA A 8 -5.72 13.81 4.27
CA ALA A 8 -6.80 13.24 3.49
C ALA A 8 -6.47 11.80 3.10
N VAL A 9 -7.43 10.88 3.24
CA VAL A 9 -7.32 9.53 2.68
C VAL A 9 -8.36 9.39 1.57
N VAL A 10 -7.92 9.03 0.37
CA VAL A 10 -8.81 8.79 -0.77
C VAL A 10 -8.98 7.28 -0.96
N GLY A 11 -10.22 6.80 -0.84
CA GLY A 11 -10.58 5.40 -0.97
C GLY A 11 -10.64 4.65 0.36
N GLY A 12 -11.82 4.58 0.99
CA GLY A 12 -12.01 3.88 2.26
C GLY A 12 -12.02 2.34 2.16
N GLY A 13 -11.27 1.71 1.26
CA GLY A 13 -11.30 0.26 1.04
C GLY A 13 -10.63 -0.56 2.16
N LYS A 14 -10.22 -1.79 1.83
CA LYS A 14 -9.55 -2.72 2.77
C LYS A 14 -8.27 -2.16 3.40
N LEU A 15 -7.56 -1.26 2.69
CA LEU A 15 -6.34 -0.62 3.19
C LEU A 15 -6.59 0.80 3.73
N GLY A 16 -7.33 1.64 2.99
CA GLY A 16 -7.54 3.04 3.36
C GLY A 16 -8.26 3.22 4.70
N MET A 17 -9.22 2.35 5.01
CA MET A 17 -9.93 2.42 6.29
C MET A 17 -9.01 2.14 7.51
N PRO A 18 -8.20 1.07 7.51
CA PRO A 18 -7.13 0.91 8.49
C PRO A 18 -6.15 2.09 8.57
N ILE A 19 -5.74 2.71 7.46
CA ILE A 19 -4.88 3.90 7.47
C ILE A 19 -5.57 5.07 8.19
N VAL A 20 -6.85 5.33 7.91
CA VAL A 20 -7.65 6.35 8.61
C VAL A 20 -7.64 6.11 10.12
N LYS A 21 -7.86 4.86 10.56
CA LYS A 21 -7.84 4.50 11.98
C LYS A 21 -6.46 4.69 12.60
N ALA A 22 -5.40 4.27 11.92
CA ALA A 22 -4.02 4.42 12.39
C ALA A 22 -3.62 5.90 12.52
N LEU A 23 -4.01 6.75 11.57
CA LEU A 23 -3.78 8.20 11.64
C LEU A 23 -4.59 8.84 12.78
N ALA A 24 -5.89 8.51 12.91
CA ALA A 24 -6.72 9.06 13.98
C ALA A 24 -6.15 8.74 15.37
N ALA A 25 -5.55 7.56 15.55
CA ALA A 25 -4.87 7.17 16.79
C ALA A 25 -3.63 8.03 17.12
N GLN A 26 -3.07 8.75 16.14
CA GLN A 26 -1.98 9.73 16.34
C GLN A 26 -2.49 11.13 16.75
N ASN A 27 -3.80 11.29 16.98
CA ASN A 27 -4.44 12.57 17.32
C ASN A 27 -4.21 13.69 16.27
N VAL A 28 -4.24 13.31 14.98
CA VAL A 28 -4.16 14.24 13.85
C VAL A 28 -5.52 14.37 13.16
N ALA A 29 -5.74 15.46 12.42
CA ALA A 29 -6.97 15.67 11.67
C ALA A 29 -6.98 14.75 10.44
N VAL A 30 -8.08 14.02 10.22
CA VAL A 30 -8.23 13.10 9.09
C VAL A 30 -9.56 13.34 8.39
N VAL A 31 -9.54 13.53 7.08
CA VAL A 31 -10.73 13.51 6.21
C VAL A 31 -10.66 12.31 5.26
N LEU A 32 -11.68 11.47 5.28
CA LEU A 32 -11.86 10.37 4.34
C LEU A 32 -12.71 10.84 3.16
N LEU A 33 -12.18 10.75 1.95
CA LEU A 33 -12.94 11.01 0.72
C LEU A 33 -13.55 9.70 0.19
N SER A 34 -14.84 9.74 -0.09
CA SER A 34 -15.61 8.63 -0.66
C SER A 34 -16.47 9.09 -1.85
N ARG A 35 -16.53 8.27 -2.92
CA ARG A 35 -17.32 8.55 -4.13
C ARG A 35 -18.83 8.36 -3.94
N SER A 36 -19.20 7.40 -3.11
CA SER A 36 -20.59 7.14 -2.71
C SER A 36 -20.69 7.38 -1.21
N GLY A 37 -21.86 7.84 -0.74
CA GLY A 37 -22.14 7.95 0.69
C GLY A 37 -21.73 6.67 1.40
N LEU A 38 -21.02 6.80 2.51
CA LEU A 38 -20.73 5.65 3.36
C LEU A 38 -22.05 5.13 3.90
N ASP A 39 -22.23 3.81 3.93
CA ASP A 39 -23.33 3.26 4.69
C ASP A 39 -23.22 3.70 6.17
N ALA A 40 -24.36 3.86 6.84
CA ALA A 40 -24.42 4.41 8.20
C ALA A 40 -23.60 3.57 9.19
N ALA A 41 -23.58 2.24 9.02
CA ALA A 41 -22.82 1.32 9.86
C ALA A 41 -21.30 1.57 9.79
N ARG A 42 -20.76 1.91 8.61
CA ARG A 42 -19.35 2.30 8.46
C ARG A 42 -19.08 3.68 9.03
N ALA A 43 -20.02 4.60 8.93
CA ALA A 43 -19.92 5.93 9.50
C ALA A 43 -19.86 5.93 11.04
N GLU A 44 -20.63 5.05 11.70
CA GLU A 44 -20.63 4.90 13.16
C GLU A 44 -19.35 4.25 13.70
N SER A 45 -18.57 3.57 12.85
CA SER A 45 -17.35 2.86 13.23
C SER A 45 -16.07 3.72 13.24
N PHE A 46 -16.19 5.01 12.90
CA PHE A 46 -15.04 5.90 12.83
C PHE A 46 -14.57 6.33 14.21
N PRO A 47 -13.24 6.33 14.46
CA PRO A 47 -12.68 7.00 15.62
C PRO A 47 -13.11 8.47 15.67
N ALA A 48 -13.27 9.00 16.88
CA ALA A 48 -13.52 10.42 17.07
C ALA A 48 -12.45 11.27 16.35
N GLY A 49 -12.87 12.33 15.66
CA GLY A 49 -11.98 13.23 14.93
C GLY A 49 -11.81 12.93 13.44
N VAL A 50 -12.30 11.79 12.94
CA VAL A 50 -12.37 11.52 11.49
C VAL A 50 -13.57 12.23 10.89
N LYS A 51 -13.34 13.00 9.82
CA LYS A 51 -14.38 13.57 8.97
C LYS A 51 -14.54 12.74 7.71
N VAL A 52 -15.74 12.76 7.13
CA VAL A 52 -16.02 12.10 5.85
C VAL A 52 -16.54 13.15 4.89
N ALA A 53 -15.92 13.21 3.71
CA ALA A 53 -16.38 14.04 2.59
C ALA A 53 -16.86 13.11 1.47
N THR A 54 -18.13 13.23 1.10
CA THR A 54 -18.66 12.55 -0.09
C THR A 54 -18.42 13.47 -1.28
N VAL A 55 -17.57 13.04 -2.21
CA VAL A 55 -17.16 13.85 -3.36
C VAL A 55 -16.88 12.93 -4.53
N ASP A 56 -17.28 13.36 -5.73
CA ASP A 56 -16.82 12.69 -6.94
C ASP A 56 -15.33 12.95 -7.13
N THR A 57 -14.53 11.90 -6.97
CA THR A 57 -13.07 11.99 -7.09
C THR A 57 -12.61 12.24 -8.53
N ALA A 58 -13.52 12.26 -9.51
CA ALA A 58 -13.25 12.70 -10.88
C ALA A 58 -13.36 14.23 -11.06
N ASP A 59 -13.94 14.95 -10.10
CA ASP A 59 -14.03 16.42 -10.11
C ASP A 59 -12.88 17.02 -9.29
N ALA A 60 -11.83 17.47 -9.99
CA ALA A 60 -10.65 18.06 -9.34
C ALA A 60 -10.99 19.30 -8.50
N ALA A 61 -11.95 20.13 -8.92
CA ALA A 61 -12.29 21.37 -8.22
C ALA A 61 -13.07 21.07 -6.93
N ALA A 62 -14.01 20.13 -6.98
CA ALA A 62 -14.72 19.68 -5.80
C ALA A 62 -13.77 19.01 -4.79
N VAL A 63 -12.83 18.18 -5.25
CA VAL A 63 -11.82 17.56 -4.39
C VAL A 63 -10.88 18.61 -3.79
N ALA A 64 -10.44 19.61 -4.56
CA ALA A 64 -9.60 20.70 -4.07
C ALA A 64 -10.31 21.51 -2.97
N THR A 65 -11.60 21.79 -3.15
CA THR A 65 -12.43 22.49 -2.14
C THR A 65 -12.41 21.74 -0.81
N VAL A 66 -12.61 20.41 -0.83
CA VAL A 66 -12.53 19.58 0.38
C VAL A 66 -11.14 19.67 1.02
N PHE A 67 -10.07 19.61 0.22
CA PHE A 67 -8.70 19.70 0.74
C PHE A 67 -8.43 21.07 1.40
N GLU A 68 -8.92 22.16 0.83
CA GLU A 68 -8.80 23.51 1.39
C GLU A 68 -9.61 23.68 2.69
N GLU A 69 -10.89 23.28 2.68
CA GLU A 69 -11.78 23.35 3.85
C GLU A 69 -11.21 22.62 5.06
N HIS A 70 -10.60 21.46 4.82
CA HIS A 70 -9.96 20.64 5.86
C HIS A 70 -8.48 20.96 6.09
N LYS A 71 -7.93 21.96 5.40
CA LYS A 71 -6.53 22.39 5.50
C LYS A 71 -5.55 21.22 5.35
N VAL A 72 -5.81 20.36 4.38
CA VAL A 72 -5.08 19.10 4.16
C VAL A 72 -3.63 19.39 3.83
N GLU A 73 -2.71 18.80 4.58
CA GLU A 73 -1.27 18.90 4.32
C GLU A 73 -0.73 17.70 3.56
N VAL A 74 -1.32 16.52 3.78
CA VAL A 74 -0.91 15.26 3.14
C VAL A 74 -2.11 14.53 2.58
N VAL A 75 -2.02 14.11 1.32
CA VAL A 75 -3.02 13.25 0.68
C VAL A 75 -2.45 11.83 0.56
N ILE A 76 -3.21 10.83 0.98
CA ILE A 76 -2.89 9.40 0.84
C ILE A 76 -3.95 8.76 -0.06
N SER A 77 -3.53 8.38 -1.26
CA SER A 77 -4.38 7.67 -2.22
C SER A 77 -4.27 6.17 -1.99
N THR A 78 -5.39 5.50 -1.76
CA THR A 78 -5.49 4.03 -1.67
C THR A 78 -6.48 3.46 -2.68
N VAL A 79 -6.65 4.17 -3.81
CA VAL A 79 -7.52 3.72 -4.90
C VAL A 79 -7.02 2.40 -5.47
N THR A 80 -7.95 1.55 -5.92
CA THR A 80 -7.64 0.23 -6.47
C THR A 80 -6.83 0.32 -7.77
N THR A 81 -6.19 -0.78 -8.19
CA THR A 81 -5.49 -0.89 -9.48
C THR A 81 -6.34 -0.42 -10.67
N ALA A 82 -7.64 -0.75 -10.69
CA ALA A 82 -8.58 -0.33 -11.73
C ALA A 82 -8.80 1.20 -11.81
N ALA A 83 -8.46 1.93 -10.75
CA ALA A 83 -8.61 3.39 -10.63
C ALA A 83 -7.26 4.13 -10.58
N VAL A 84 -6.14 3.47 -10.89
CA VAL A 84 -4.81 4.12 -10.88
C VAL A 84 -4.77 5.35 -11.78
N GLY A 85 -5.44 5.29 -12.94
CA GLY A 85 -5.50 6.41 -13.89
C GLY A 85 -6.24 7.64 -13.37
N THR A 86 -7.10 7.51 -12.35
CA THR A 86 -7.84 8.66 -11.80
C THR A 86 -7.00 9.49 -10.83
N GLN A 87 -5.78 9.06 -10.52
CA GLN A 87 -4.93 9.76 -9.55
C GLN A 87 -4.39 11.09 -10.07
N THR A 88 -4.33 11.30 -11.40
CA THR A 88 -3.93 12.61 -11.96
C THR A 88 -4.86 13.73 -11.48
N VAL A 89 -6.17 13.47 -11.46
CA VAL A 89 -7.20 14.38 -10.93
C VAL A 89 -6.94 14.72 -9.45
N LEU A 90 -6.58 13.70 -8.65
CA LEU A 90 -6.26 13.90 -7.22
C LEU A 90 -4.98 14.72 -7.03
N VAL A 91 -4.00 14.55 -7.92
CA VAL A 91 -2.74 15.29 -7.90
C VAL A 91 -2.98 16.76 -8.27
N ASP A 92 -3.80 17.03 -9.29
CA ASP A 92 -4.20 18.39 -9.67
C ASP A 92 -4.95 19.10 -8.55
N ALA A 93 -5.90 18.40 -7.93
CA ALA A 93 -6.65 18.91 -6.79
C ALA A 93 -5.72 19.21 -5.59
N ALA A 94 -4.80 18.29 -5.28
CA ALA A 94 -3.81 18.46 -4.22
C ALA A 94 -2.90 19.67 -4.48
N LYS A 95 -2.41 19.83 -5.71
CA LYS A 95 -1.58 20.98 -6.10
C LYS A 95 -2.34 22.29 -5.94
N SER A 96 -3.58 22.34 -6.42
CA SER A 96 -4.44 23.52 -6.37
C SER A 96 -4.73 23.95 -4.92
N ALA A 97 -5.00 22.98 -4.05
CA ALA A 97 -5.29 23.20 -2.63
C ALA A 97 -4.05 23.47 -1.76
N GLY A 98 -2.83 23.48 -2.33
CA GLY A 98 -1.60 23.71 -1.57
C GLY A 98 -1.16 22.55 -0.67
N VAL A 99 -1.55 21.32 -0.99
CA VAL A 99 -1.09 20.11 -0.29
C VAL A 99 0.43 20.01 -0.38
N LYS A 100 1.06 19.60 0.73
CA LYS A 100 2.52 19.60 0.91
C LYS A 100 3.18 18.27 0.54
N LEU A 101 2.44 17.17 0.64
CA LEU A 101 2.93 15.83 0.30
C LEU A 101 1.80 14.96 -0.28
N PHE A 102 2.09 14.24 -1.37
CA PHE A 102 1.17 13.25 -1.95
C PHE A 102 1.74 11.83 -1.83
N ALA A 103 1.01 10.92 -1.18
CA ALA A 103 1.33 9.50 -1.15
C ALA A 103 0.41 8.75 -2.14
N PRO A 104 0.91 8.40 -3.35
CA PRO A 104 0.10 7.73 -4.36
C PRO A 104 -0.23 6.28 -3.97
N SER A 105 -1.21 5.69 -4.66
CA SER A 105 -1.62 4.30 -4.49
C SER A 105 -0.57 3.33 -5.05
N GLU A 106 0.50 3.12 -4.27
CA GLU A 106 1.61 2.22 -4.58
C GLU A 106 1.49 0.88 -3.84
N PHE A 107 1.07 0.93 -2.57
CA PHE A 107 0.90 -0.15 -1.58
C PHE A 107 0.86 -1.58 -2.14
N GLY A 108 2.05 -2.15 -2.33
CA GLY A 108 2.23 -3.48 -2.91
C GLY A 108 3.69 -3.78 -3.26
N MET A 109 3.87 -4.59 -4.30
CA MET A 109 5.15 -4.91 -4.94
C MET A 109 5.80 -3.65 -5.52
N SER A 110 7.13 -3.64 -5.59
CA SER A 110 7.89 -2.54 -6.20
C SER A 110 7.53 -2.41 -7.68
N THR A 111 7.17 -1.20 -8.10
CA THR A 111 6.99 -0.86 -9.52
C THR A 111 8.23 -0.19 -10.11
N GLU A 112 9.28 0.06 -9.34
CA GLU A 112 10.46 0.79 -9.83
C GLU A 112 11.15 0.09 -11.00
N GLY A 113 11.62 0.90 -11.96
CA GLY A 113 12.24 0.43 -13.20
C GLY A 113 11.26 -0.07 -14.27
N ASP A 114 9.99 -0.28 -13.96
CA ASP A 114 8.98 -0.69 -14.94
C ASP A 114 8.33 0.53 -15.62
N VAL A 115 8.93 1.02 -16.70
CA VAL A 115 8.45 2.20 -17.44
C VAL A 115 7.05 2.03 -18.05
N ASN A 116 6.56 0.79 -18.20
CA ASN A 116 5.23 0.53 -18.73
C ASN A 116 4.17 0.49 -17.63
N ASN A 117 4.56 0.46 -16.36
CA ASN A 117 3.65 0.41 -15.24
C ASN A 117 2.78 1.68 -15.18
N PRO A 118 1.44 1.56 -15.19
CA PRO A 118 0.56 2.72 -15.06
C PRO A 118 0.83 3.54 -13.80
N LYS A 119 1.30 2.92 -12.71
CA LYS A 119 1.63 3.66 -11.49
C LYS A 119 2.87 4.53 -11.64
N ASN A 120 3.89 4.11 -12.39
CA ASN A 120 5.06 4.96 -12.64
C ASN A 120 4.71 6.17 -13.52
N LYS A 121 3.74 6.06 -14.43
CA LYS A 121 3.20 7.21 -15.16
C LYS A 121 2.58 8.26 -14.22
N ILE A 122 1.94 7.83 -13.13
CA ILE A 122 1.46 8.73 -12.08
C ILE A 122 2.63 9.39 -11.34
N ILE A 123 3.72 8.67 -11.07
CA ILE A 123 4.92 9.25 -10.45
C ILE A 123 5.56 10.32 -11.36
N GLU A 124 5.67 10.05 -12.66
CA GLU A 124 6.14 11.04 -13.64
C GLU A 124 5.24 12.27 -13.67
N TYR A 125 3.93 12.07 -13.66
CA TYR A 125 2.96 13.16 -13.60
C TYR A 125 3.10 14.02 -12.34
N ILE A 126 3.21 13.39 -11.16
CA ILE A 126 3.46 14.06 -9.87
C ILE A 126 4.73 14.93 -9.94
N LYS A 127 5.82 14.40 -10.52
CA LYS A 127 7.07 15.15 -10.70
C LYS A 127 6.87 16.37 -11.60
N ASN A 128 6.14 16.22 -12.70
CA ASN A 128 5.86 17.32 -13.64
C ASN A 128 4.99 18.43 -13.01
N VAL A 129 4.02 18.06 -12.18
CA VAL A 129 3.18 19.00 -11.43
C VAL A 129 3.96 19.70 -10.29
N GLY A 130 5.06 19.08 -9.84
CA GLY A 130 5.94 19.64 -8.82
C GLY A 130 5.29 19.65 -7.43
N ILE A 131 4.65 18.53 -7.06
CA ILE A 131 4.23 18.27 -5.68
C ILE A 131 5.16 17.22 -5.06
N PRO A 132 5.69 17.42 -3.85
CA PRO A 132 6.48 16.40 -3.18
C PRO A 132 5.66 15.14 -2.94
N TYR A 133 6.29 13.97 -3.00
CA TYR A 133 5.59 12.69 -2.84
C TYR A 133 6.34 11.69 -1.98
N ALA A 134 5.62 10.70 -1.45
CA ALA A 134 6.18 9.59 -0.69
C ALA A 134 5.58 8.26 -1.19
N ARG A 135 6.42 7.33 -1.64
CA ARG A 135 5.98 6.00 -2.12
C ARG A 135 6.10 4.98 -1.02
N PHE A 136 5.16 4.05 -0.95
CA PHE A 136 5.18 2.94 0.01
C PHE A 136 5.08 1.61 -0.73
N PHE A 137 6.15 0.82 -0.66
CA PHE A 137 6.17 -0.57 -1.08
C PHE A 137 6.16 -1.46 0.16
N ASN A 138 5.19 -2.36 0.22
CA ASN A 138 5.01 -3.26 1.36
C ASN A 138 4.98 -4.73 0.94
N GLY A 139 5.25 -5.03 -0.33
CA GLY A 139 5.20 -6.37 -0.87
C GLY A 139 3.77 -6.91 -0.84
N MET A 140 3.62 -8.18 -0.50
CA MET A 140 2.31 -8.81 -0.36
C MET A 140 1.71 -8.53 1.01
N ILE A 141 0.44 -8.13 1.03
CA ILE A 141 -0.31 -7.97 2.28
C ILE A 141 -0.58 -9.36 2.84
N THR A 142 -0.02 -9.65 4.01
CA THR A 142 -0.01 -11.00 4.59
C THR A 142 -1.41 -11.59 4.73
N GLU A 143 -2.41 -10.79 5.11
CA GLU A 143 -3.80 -11.22 5.30
C GLU A 143 -4.50 -11.64 4.00
N PHE A 144 -3.95 -11.32 2.83
CA PHE A 144 -4.43 -11.81 1.54
C PHE A 144 -3.76 -13.10 1.11
N LEU A 145 -2.70 -13.53 1.81
CA LEU A 145 -1.96 -14.75 1.47
C LEU A 145 -2.85 -15.99 1.43
N PRO A 146 -3.71 -16.30 2.43
CA PRO A 146 -4.51 -17.53 2.40
C PRO A 146 -5.37 -17.69 1.14
N MET A 147 -5.90 -16.58 0.60
CA MET A 147 -6.68 -16.57 -0.64
C MET A 147 -5.79 -16.78 -1.88
N LEU A 148 -4.57 -16.24 -1.88
CA LEU A 148 -3.63 -16.40 -2.98
C LEU A 148 -3.16 -17.85 -3.15
N ILE A 149 -2.94 -18.56 -2.04
CA ILE A 149 -2.43 -19.95 -2.05
C ILE A 149 -3.55 -21.00 -1.98
N GLY A 150 -4.81 -20.58 -1.90
CA GLY A 150 -5.98 -21.46 -1.88
C GLY A 150 -6.05 -22.42 -0.68
N ILE A 151 -5.39 -22.09 0.42
CA ILE A 151 -5.20 -23.04 1.53
C ILE A 151 -6.51 -23.35 2.25
N LYS A 152 -7.45 -22.40 2.30
CA LYS A 152 -8.77 -22.62 2.92
C LYS A 152 -9.67 -23.50 2.06
N GLU A 153 -9.50 -23.41 0.75
CA GLU A 153 -10.32 -24.09 -0.25
C GLU A 153 -9.82 -25.51 -0.50
N HIS A 154 -8.50 -25.73 -0.46
CA HIS A 154 -7.88 -26.99 -0.85
C HIS A 154 -7.26 -27.78 0.31
N GLY A 155 -7.12 -27.17 1.49
CA GLY A 155 -6.43 -27.78 2.64
C GLY A 155 -4.92 -27.94 2.42
N LYS A 156 -4.39 -27.40 1.32
CA LYS A 156 -2.98 -27.40 0.92
C LYS A 156 -2.67 -26.15 0.10
N ILE A 157 -1.39 -25.89 -0.10
CA ILE A 157 -0.94 -24.75 -0.90
C ILE A 157 -0.91 -25.16 -2.37
N ILE A 158 -1.57 -24.37 -3.23
CA ILE A 158 -1.48 -24.52 -4.68
C ILE A 158 -0.68 -23.36 -5.25
N LEU A 159 0.41 -23.67 -5.96
CA LEU A 159 1.26 -22.70 -6.64
C LEU A 159 1.21 -22.86 -8.16
N VAL A 160 1.58 -21.79 -8.85
CA VAL A 160 1.92 -21.78 -10.28
C VAL A 160 3.28 -21.10 -10.41
N GLY A 161 4.16 -21.66 -11.22
CA GLY A 161 5.53 -21.19 -11.35
C GLY A 161 6.52 -22.05 -10.56
N LYS A 162 7.71 -21.53 -10.28
CA LYS A 162 8.76 -22.20 -9.51
C LYS A 162 8.58 -21.99 -8.00
N GLY A 163 8.20 -20.77 -7.59
CA GLY A 163 7.98 -20.42 -6.19
C GLY A 163 9.25 -20.25 -5.37
N ASP A 164 10.42 -20.13 -6.02
CA ASP A 164 11.74 -20.08 -5.38
C ASP A 164 12.29 -18.65 -5.18
N ALA A 165 11.63 -17.65 -5.77
CA ALA A 165 12.04 -16.26 -5.62
C ALA A 165 11.60 -15.72 -4.25
N PRO A 166 12.43 -14.88 -3.59
CA PRO A 166 12.07 -14.30 -2.30
C PRO A 166 10.96 -13.25 -2.44
N VAL A 167 10.01 -13.28 -1.51
CA VAL A 167 8.85 -12.39 -1.48
C VAL A 167 8.79 -11.67 -0.14
N SER A 168 8.57 -10.37 -0.16
CA SER A 168 8.31 -9.58 1.05
C SER A 168 6.83 -9.68 1.42
N PHE A 169 6.54 -10.07 2.65
CA PHE A 169 5.19 -10.04 3.23
C PHE A 169 5.15 -9.00 4.33
N THR A 170 4.06 -8.23 4.42
CA THR A 170 3.89 -7.25 5.49
C THR A 170 2.44 -7.29 5.98
N SER A 171 2.25 -7.37 7.30
CA SER A 171 0.91 -7.39 7.89
C SER A 171 0.18 -6.06 7.65
N MET A 172 -1.14 -6.10 7.51
CA MET A 172 -1.98 -4.90 7.38
C MET A 172 -1.76 -3.94 8.55
N SER A 173 -1.57 -4.46 9.76
CA SER A 173 -1.26 -3.63 10.93
C SER A 173 0.09 -2.92 10.82
N ASP A 174 1.13 -3.59 10.31
CA ASP A 174 2.45 -2.98 10.17
C ASP A 174 2.44 -1.93 9.04
N ILE A 175 1.77 -2.22 7.92
CA ILE A 175 1.63 -1.27 6.80
C ILE A 175 0.96 0.01 7.30
N THR A 176 -0.20 -0.13 7.93
CA THR A 176 -1.06 1.00 8.28
C THR A 176 -0.48 1.79 9.45
N GLY A 177 0.09 1.11 10.43
CA GLY A 177 0.82 1.70 11.54
C GLY A 177 2.07 2.45 11.07
N PHE A 178 2.88 1.86 10.19
CA PHE A 178 4.10 2.49 9.70
C PHE A 178 3.81 3.75 8.89
N VAL A 179 2.82 3.70 7.97
CA VAL A 179 2.39 4.86 7.19
C VAL A 179 1.95 5.99 8.11
N ALA A 180 1.12 5.70 9.11
CA ALA A 180 0.69 6.72 10.07
C ALA A 180 1.87 7.25 10.89
N TYR A 181 2.75 6.37 11.37
CA TYR A 181 3.91 6.74 12.17
C TYR A 181 4.85 7.68 11.40
N VAL A 182 5.35 7.28 10.23
CA VAL A 182 6.35 8.09 9.50
C VAL A 182 5.79 9.44 9.06
N LEU A 183 4.53 9.47 8.60
CA LEU A 183 3.90 10.70 8.13
C LEU A 183 3.61 11.71 9.26
N THR A 184 3.50 11.25 10.51
CA THR A 184 3.18 12.10 11.67
C THR A 184 4.39 12.43 12.55
N THR A 185 5.50 11.69 12.40
CA THR A 185 6.70 11.83 13.25
C THR A 185 7.95 12.32 12.51
N LEU A 186 8.14 11.97 11.24
CA LEU A 186 9.30 12.44 10.48
C LEU A 186 9.09 13.90 10.02
N PRO A 187 10.17 14.70 9.96
CA PRO A 187 10.09 16.03 9.38
C PRO A 187 9.83 15.95 7.86
N PRO A 188 9.11 16.92 7.26
CA PRO A 188 8.78 16.93 5.84
C PRO A 188 9.93 16.55 4.89
N ARG A 189 11.12 17.13 5.09
CA ARG A 189 12.33 16.87 4.29
C ARG A 189 12.75 15.39 4.23
N GLU A 190 12.36 14.58 5.21
CA GLU A 190 12.68 13.15 5.26
C GLU A 190 11.60 12.28 4.61
N LEU A 191 10.50 12.88 4.17
CA LEU A 191 9.38 12.25 3.46
C LEU A 191 9.40 12.59 1.96
N GLU A 192 9.83 13.81 1.62
CA GLU A 192 9.80 14.33 0.25
C GLU A 192 10.62 13.49 -0.74
N ASN A 193 9.96 13.08 -1.82
CA ASN A 193 10.50 12.29 -2.92
C ASN A 193 11.13 10.95 -2.48
N ARG A 194 10.66 10.40 -1.36
CA ARG A 194 11.22 9.18 -0.77
C ARG A 194 10.38 7.94 -1.09
N THR A 195 11.07 6.82 -1.28
CA THR A 195 10.47 5.48 -1.36
C THR A 195 10.71 4.74 -0.04
N PHE A 196 9.64 4.33 0.62
CA PHE A 196 9.65 3.49 1.81
C PHE A 196 9.41 2.03 1.44
N ARG A 197 10.32 1.15 1.83
CA ARG A 197 10.27 -0.30 1.56
C ARG A 197 10.10 -1.06 2.88
N LEU A 198 8.91 -1.61 3.09
CA LEU A 198 8.50 -2.30 4.30
C LEU A 198 8.62 -3.81 4.10
N GLN A 199 8.96 -4.54 5.17
CA GLN A 199 9.03 -6.00 5.13
C GLN A 199 8.76 -6.57 6.52
N GLY A 200 7.63 -7.22 6.73
CA GLY A 200 7.35 -7.97 7.97
C GLY A 200 8.07 -9.32 8.00
N ASP A 201 7.96 -10.05 6.89
CA ASP A 201 8.56 -11.36 6.71
C ASP A 201 9.13 -11.48 5.29
N ARG A 202 10.06 -12.42 5.09
CA ARG A 202 10.70 -12.65 3.80
C ARG A 202 10.94 -14.13 3.56
N VAL A 203 10.16 -14.69 2.67
CA VAL A 203 10.17 -16.13 2.36
C VAL A 203 9.90 -16.34 0.88
N THR A 204 10.21 -17.51 0.37
CA THR A 204 9.78 -18.01 -0.93
C THR A 204 8.36 -18.60 -0.83
N MET A 205 7.68 -18.77 -1.96
CA MET A 205 6.35 -19.38 -1.95
C MET A 205 6.40 -20.86 -1.55
N ASN A 206 7.49 -21.57 -1.86
CA ASN A 206 7.69 -22.96 -1.44
C ASN A 206 7.90 -23.09 0.08
N GLU A 207 8.57 -22.14 0.73
CA GLU A 207 8.78 -22.14 2.19
C GLU A 207 7.47 -22.01 2.99
N LEU A 208 6.39 -21.54 2.35
CA LEU A 208 5.07 -21.47 2.97
C LEU A 208 4.56 -22.85 3.40
N GLY A 209 4.94 -23.94 2.73
CA GLY A 209 4.57 -25.31 3.14
C GLY A 209 4.97 -25.62 4.58
N ALA A 210 6.21 -25.26 4.95
CA ALA A 210 6.70 -25.43 6.31
C ALA A 210 6.02 -24.47 7.31
N ILE A 211 5.67 -23.25 6.88
CA ILE A 211 5.02 -22.25 7.73
C ILE A 211 3.60 -22.67 8.08
N PHE A 212 2.83 -23.12 7.10
CA PHE A 212 1.46 -23.56 7.25
C PHE A 212 1.34 -25.04 7.66
N ASN A 213 2.45 -25.75 7.78
CA ASN A 213 2.51 -27.18 8.08
C ASN A 213 1.64 -28.00 7.10
N THR A 214 1.81 -27.77 5.81
CA THR A 214 1.04 -28.41 4.74
C THR A 214 1.89 -28.66 3.49
N GLU A 215 1.41 -29.53 2.61
CA GLU A 215 2.00 -29.76 1.30
C GLU A 215 1.84 -28.55 0.36
N VAL A 216 2.83 -28.40 -0.52
CA VAL A 216 2.84 -27.45 -1.64
C VAL A 216 2.71 -28.24 -2.93
N GLU A 217 1.66 -27.99 -3.69
CA GLU A 217 1.42 -28.58 -4.99
C GLU A 217 1.59 -27.53 -6.09
N HIS A 218 2.35 -27.87 -7.13
CA HIS A 218 2.54 -27.03 -8.30
C HIS A 218 1.58 -27.44 -9.41
N THR A 219 0.96 -26.45 -10.04
CA THR A 219 -0.02 -26.62 -11.12
C THR A 219 0.28 -25.63 -12.25
N ASP A 220 -0.22 -25.91 -13.45
CA ASP A 220 -0.04 -25.00 -14.59
C ASP A 220 -0.87 -23.72 -14.48
N LYS A 221 -2.00 -23.78 -13.75
CA LYS A 221 -2.92 -22.65 -13.54
C LYS A 221 -3.82 -22.90 -12.34
N ILE A 222 -4.25 -21.80 -11.71
CA ILE A 222 -5.33 -21.84 -10.71
C ILE A 222 -6.68 -21.80 -11.43
N ALA A 223 -7.58 -22.71 -11.05
CA ALA A 223 -8.94 -22.77 -11.59
C ALA A 223 -9.91 -21.80 -10.87
N GLY A 224 -11.07 -21.55 -11.47
CA GLY A 224 -12.16 -20.78 -10.87
C GLY A 224 -12.14 -19.27 -11.17
N PRO A 225 -13.12 -18.51 -10.64
CA PRO A 225 -13.36 -17.12 -11.04
C PRO A 225 -12.18 -16.15 -10.84
N MET A 226 -11.34 -16.40 -9.82
CA MET A 226 -10.13 -15.59 -9.56
C MET A 226 -8.85 -16.26 -10.07
N GLY A 227 -8.95 -17.43 -10.70
CA GLY A 227 -7.80 -18.27 -11.03
C GLY A 227 -6.79 -17.59 -11.97
N GLY A 228 -7.27 -16.85 -12.97
CA GLY A 228 -6.39 -16.08 -13.86
C GLY A 228 -5.60 -14.98 -13.15
N PHE A 229 -6.25 -14.25 -12.23
CA PHE A 229 -5.58 -13.22 -11.43
C PHE A 229 -4.56 -13.83 -10.46
N ILE A 230 -4.93 -14.90 -9.75
CA ILE A 230 -4.02 -15.59 -8.83
C ILE A 230 -2.82 -16.16 -9.58
N THR A 231 -3.05 -16.81 -10.71
CA THR A 231 -1.98 -17.34 -11.59
C THR A 231 -1.01 -16.23 -12.00
N MET A 232 -1.53 -15.08 -12.44
CA MET A 232 -0.70 -13.91 -12.78
C MET A 232 0.11 -13.43 -11.57
N MET A 233 -0.50 -13.32 -10.39
CA MET A 233 0.18 -12.86 -9.17
C MET A 233 1.30 -13.81 -8.73
N LEU A 234 1.08 -15.12 -8.78
CA LEU A 234 2.09 -16.13 -8.44
C LEU A 234 3.26 -16.10 -9.42
N LEU A 235 2.99 -16.09 -10.73
CA LEU A 235 4.02 -15.98 -11.77
C LEU A 235 4.81 -14.67 -11.68
N LEU A 236 4.18 -13.57 -11.25
CA LEU A 236 4.91 -12.33 -11.01
C LEU A 236 5.97 -12.51 -9.91
N THR A 237 5.69 -13.27 -8.85
CA THR A 237 6.67 -13.48 -7.78
C THR A 237 7.94 -14.16 -8.27
N ASP A 238 7.85 -15.12 -9.20
CA ASP A 238 9.01 -15.78 -9.83
C ASP A 238 9.94 -14.82 -10.56
N THR A 239 9.43 -13.66 -11.00
CA THR A 239 10.25 -12.65 -11.68
C THR A 239 11.10 -11.83 -10.72
N GLY A 240 10.92 -11.97 -9.40
CA GLY A 240 11.59 -11.19 -8.35
C GLY A 240 10.78 -9.98 -7.86
N VAL A 241 9.71 -9.56 -8.56
CA VAL A 241 8.91 -8.39 -8.18
C VAL A 241 8.21 -8.52 -6.82
N GLY A 242 8.11 -9.74 -6.27
CA GLY A 242 7.57 -9.99 -4.93
C GLY A 242 8.35 -9.30 -3.81
N SER A 243 9.60 -8.92 -4.07
CA SER A 243 10.42 -8.16 -3.13
C SER A 243 10.17 -6.66 -3.21
N THR A 244 10.09 -6.01 -2.05
CA THR A 244 10.03 -4.53 -1.97
C THR A 244 11.29 -3.83 -2.46
N GLY A 245 12.42 -4.55 -2.53
CA GLY A 245 13.69 -4.05 -3.04
C GLY A 245 13.90 -4.23 -4.54
N TRP A 246 12.93 -4.82 -5.26
CA TRP A 246 13.11 -5.14 -6.68
C TRP A 246 13.17 -3.89 -7.58
N ASP A 247 14.09 -3.92 -8.56
CA ASP A 247 14.24 -2.94 -9.64
C ASP A 247 14.04 -3.66 -10.98
N ALA A 248 12.94 -3.37 -11.67
CA ALA A 248 12.55 -4.07 -12.88
C ALA A 248 13.42 -3.73 -14.09
N GLU A 249 14.07 -2.56 -14.10
CA GLU A 249 15.00 -2.17 -15.16
C GLU A 249 16.29 -2.98 -15.02
N LYS A 250 16.81 -3.09 -13.80
CA LYS A 250 18.05 -3.83 -13.51
C LYS A 250 17.85 -5.33 -13.40
N LYS A 251 16.60 -5.78 -13.25
CA LYS A 251 16.22 -7.17 -12.95
C LYS A 251 17.00 -7.72 -11.75
N ALA A 252 17.11 -6.90 -10.72
CA ALA A 252 17.88 -7.21 -9.53
C ALA A 252 17.30 -6.51 -8.30
N GLU A 253 17.64 -7.00 -7.13
CA GLU A 253 17.34 -6.31 -5.89
C GLU A 253 18.30 -5.15 -5.64
N LYS A 254 17.74 -4.05 -5.15
CA LYS A 254 18.51 -2.96 -4.56
C LYS A 254 19.13 -3.40 -3.23
N SER A 255 20.18 -2.71 -2.82
CA SER A 255 20.95 -3.00 -1.61
C SER A 255 21.12 -1.75 -0.74
N GLY A 256 21.71 -1.92 0.44
CA GLY A 256 21.98 -0.81 1.37
C GLY A 256 20.72 -0.09 1.82
N SER A 257 20.71 1.24 1.73
CA SER A 257 19.57 2.08 2.13
C SER A 257 18.31 1.89 1.27
N GLU A 258 18.44 1.21 0.13
CA GLU A 258 17.33 0.89 -0.77
C GLU A 258 16.94 -0.59 -0.76
N ALA A 259 17.54 -1.41 0.10
CA ALA A 259 17.22 -2.83 0.22
C ALA A 259 15.74 -3.06 0.60
N ALA A 260 15.25 -4.29 0.36
CA ALA A 260 13.95 -4.71 0.86
C ALA A 260 13.90 -4.53 2.39
N GLY A 261 12.80 -3.96 2.91
CA GLY A 261 12.66 -3.67 4.34
C GLY A 261 13.54 -2.53 4.87
N SER A 262 14.23 -1.76 4.01
CA SER A 262 15.13 -0.69 4.48
C SER A 262 14.43 0.42 5.28
N ALA A 263 13.11 0.55 5.13
CA ALA A 263 12.32 1.52 5.89
C ALA A 263 11.98 1.06 7.31
N ASN A 264 12.09 -0.23 7.62
CA ASN A 264 11.73 -0.78 8.93
C ASN A 264 12.49 -0.09 10.08
N ALA A 265 13.77 0.24 9.86
CA ALA A 265 14.62 0.88 10.85
C ALA A 265 14.15 2.29 11.25
N LEU A 266 13.25 2.91 10.48
CA LEU A 266 12.68 4.22 10.80
C LEU A 266 11.65 4.14 11.94
N TRP A 267 11.13 2.96 12.28
CA TRP A 267 10.19 2.74 13.37
C TRP A 267 10.85 1.96 14.52
N PRO A 268 11.71 2.63 15.33
CA PRO A 268 12.53 1.97 16.33
C PRO A 268 11.67 1.30 17.40
N GLY A 269 12.05 0.07 17.78
CA GLY A 269 11.34 -0.72 18.78
C GLY A 269 10.04 -1.36 18.30
N HIS A 270 9.64 -1.15 17.03
CA HIS A 270 8.48 -1.83 16.47
C HIS A 270 8.77 -3.30 16.18
N HIS A 271 7.86 -4.17 16.62
CA HIS A 271 7.89 -5.60 16.31
C HIS A 271 7.13 -5.84 15.01
N TRP A 272 7.88 -6.06 13.92
CA TRP A 272 7.32 -6.38 12.61
C TRP A 272 6.83 -7.84 12.61
N LYS A 273 5.57 -8.04 12.22
CA LYS A 273 4.95 -9.37 12.32
C LYS A 273 5.43 -10.29 11.22
N SER A 274 5.81 -11.49 11.61
CA SER A 274 5.95 -12.65 10.72
C SER A 274 4.60 -13.07 10.12
N ILE A 275 4.65 -13.94 9.10
CA ILE A 275 3.43 -14.51 8.50
C ILE A 275 2.56 -15.22 9.54
N LYS A 276 3.18 -15.99 10.44
CA LYS A 276 2.47 -16.73 11.51
C LYS A 276 1.74 -15.79 12.46
N GLU A 277 2.44 -14.76 12.95
CA GLU A 277 1.87 -13.80 13.89
C GLU A 277 0.72 -12.98 13.28
N ALA A 278 0.84 -12.63 12.00
CA ALA A 278 -0.19 -11.86 11.29
C ALA A 278 -1.45 -12.67 10.97
N LEU A 279 -1.32 -13.99 10.76
CA LEU A 279 -2.43 -14.87 10.38
C LEU A 279 -3.02 -15.67 11.55
N HIS A 280 -2.44 -15.58 12.74
CA HIS A 280 -2.94 -16.16 13.99
C HIS A 280 -3.09 -17.69 13.95
N PHE A 281 -2.09 -18.41 13.45
CA PHE A 281 -2.03 -19.88 13.52
C PHE A 281 -0.65 -20.38 14.00
#